data_AF-A0AB39TG89-F1
#
_entry.id   AF-A0AB39TG89-F1
#
_cell.length_a   1.000
_cell.length_b   1.000
_cell.length_c   1.000
_cell.angle_alpha   90.00
_cell.angle_beta   90.00
_cell.angle_gamma   90.00
#
_symmetry.space_group_name_H-M   'P 1'
#
loop_
_entity.id
_entity.type
_entity.pdbx_description
1 polymer ?
#
loop_
_entity_poly.entity_id
_entity_poly.type
_entity_poly.pdbx_seq_one_letter_code
_entity_poly.pdbx_strand_id
1 'polypeptide(L)'
;MRAADRQAHAGWQQLLKQVPENLDRAWVAITGEPRRVDQRQHPLKGTLGTAKVAGALLEQWQYEVSGGGRIWYAIDDERRTLWITRAGAGHPKQTETRGHR
;
A
#
# COMPACT_ATOMS: atom_id res chain seq x y z
N MET A 1 7.35 8.18 -3.15
CA MET A 1 7.31 6.71 -3.11
C MET A 1 7.68 6.12 -4.46
N ARG A 2 8.18 4.88 -4.49
CA ARG A 2 8.54 4.12 -5.70
C ARG A 2 7.98 2.70 -5.59
N ALA A 3 7.52 2.11 -6.69
CA ALA A 3 7.16 0.69 -6.69
C ALA A 3 8.41 -0.19 -6.61
N ALA A 4 8.40 -1.21 -5.76
CA ALA A 4 9.49 -2.17 -5.63
C ALA A 4 9.60 -3.10 -6.84
N ASP A 5 8.46 -3.44 -7.46
CA ASP A 5 8.37 -4.27 -8.65
C ASP A 5 7.15 -3.92 -9.54
N ARG A 6 6.97 -4.68 -10.62
CA ARG A 6 5.86 -4.50 -11.56
C ARG A 6 4.49 -4.80 -10.94
N GLN A 7 4.38 -5.74 -10.01
CA GLN A 7 3.11 -6.10 -9.37
C GLN A 7 2.65 -5.00 -8.42
N ALA A 8 3.57 -4.46 -7.62
CA ALA A 8 3.32 -3.29 -6.77
C ALA A 8 2.87 -2.08 -7.61
N HIS A 9 3.53 -1.83 -8.75
CA HIS A 9 3.12 -0.77 -9.67
C HIS A 9 1.71 -0.99 -10.23
N ALA A 10 1.41 -2.21 -10.72
CA ALA A 10 0.09 -2.54 -11.25
C ALA A 10 -1.01 -2.38 -10.20
N GLY A 11 -0.77 -2.83 -8.97
CA GLY A 11 -1.68 -2.68 -7.85
C GLY A 11 -1.93 -1.21 -7.46
N TRP A 12 -0.89 -0.38 -7.50
CA TRP A 12 -1.03 1.07 -7.33
C TRP A 12 -1.94 1.68 -8.40
N GLN A 13 -1.73 1.31 -9.67
CA GLN A 13 -2.58 1.79 -10.77
C GLN A 13 -4.04 1.33 -10.62
N GLN A 14 -4.28 0.14 -10.08
CA GLN A 14 -5.63 -0.32 -9.77
C GLN A 14 -6.29 0.50 -8.67
N LEU A 15 -5.57 0.79 -7.58
CA LEU A 15 -6.07 1.67 -6.51
C LEU A 15 -6.39 3.07 -7.06
N LEU A 16 -5.52 3.61 -7.93
CA LEU A 16 -5.72 4.93 -8.53
C LEU A 16 -6.99 4.99 -9.37
N LYS A 17 -7.31 3.90 -10.08
CA LYS A 17 -8.53 3.79 -10.89
C LYS A 17 -9.79 3.61 -10.05
N GLN A 18 -9.71 2.85 -8.95
CA GLN A 18 -10.90 2.45 -8.19
C GLN A 18 -11.23 3.41 -7.04
N VAL A 19 -10.22 3.93 -6.36
CA VAL A 19 -10.35 4.71 -5.11
C VAL A 19 -9.35 5.89 -5.08
N PRO A 20 -9.34 6.79 -6.08
CA PRO A 20 -8.33 7.84 -6.21
C PRO A 20 -8.23 8.76 -4.99
N GLU A 21 -9.35 9.20 -4.41
CA GLU A 21 -9.35 10.11 -3.25
C GLU A 21 -8.75 9.47 -2.00
N ASN A 22 -9.05 8.19 -1.76
CA ASN A 22 -8.49 7.46 -0.64
C ASN A 22 -7.00 7.18 -0.85
N LEU A 23 -6.59 6.92 -2.10
CA LEU A 23 -5.19 6.74 -2.45
C LEU A 23 -4.39 8.04 -2.25
N ASP A 24 -4.97 9.19 -2.58
CA ASP A 24 -4.36 10.51 -2.33
C ASP A 24 -4.16 10.76 -0.83
N ARG A 25 -5.18 10.49 0.00
CA ARG A 25 -5.05 10.56 1.47
C ARG A 25 -3.98 9.62 2.01
N ALA A 26 -3.91 8.39 1.48
CA ALA A 26 -2.86 7.44 1.84
C ALA A 26 -1.47 7.97 1.46
N TRP A 27 -1.32 8.56 0.27
CA TRP A 27 -0.07 9.18 -0.17
C TRP A 27 0.37 10.30 0.78
N VAL A 28 -0.52 11.24 1.11
CA VAL A 28 -0.23 12.34 2.04
C VAL A 28 0.18 11.81 3.41
N ALA A 29 -0.56 10.85 3.98
CA ALA A 29 -0.26 10.28 5.29
C ALA A 29 1.10 9.56 5.31
N ILE A 30 1.33 8.66 4.35
CA ILE A 30 2.56 7.85 4.28
C ILE A 30 3.79 8.74 4.02
N THR A 31 3.68 9.74 3.14
CA THR A 31 4.83 10.61 2.81
C THR A 31 5.09 11.69 3.86
N GLY A 32 4.07 12.12 4.60
CA GLY A 32 4.23 13.08 5.70
C GLY A 32 4.78 12.45 6.98
N GLU A 33 4.24 11.30 7.39
CA GLU A 33 4.64 10.63 8.64
C GLU A 33 4.64 9.10 8.45
N PRO A 34 5.68 8.51 7.82
CA PRO A 34 5.68 7.11 7.41
C PRO A 34 5.65 6.11 8.57
N ARG A 35 5.97 6.54 9.80
CA ARG A 35 5.96 5.71 11.03
C ARG A 35 4.84 6.09 12.00
N ARG A 36 3.81 6.82 11.53
CA ARG A 36 2.61 7.09 12.32
C ARG A 36 1.92 5.77 12.66
N VAL A 37 1.54 5.58 13.93
CA VAL A 37 0.79 4.41 14.38
C VAL A 37 -0.65 4.80 14.66
N ASP A 38 -1.57 4.23 13.89
CA ASP A 38 -3.01 4.31 14.11
C ASP A 38 -3.73 3.07 13.55
N GLN A 39 -5.06 3.12 13.46
CA GLN A 39 -5.86 1.99 12.98
C GLN A 39 -5.58 1.62 11.52
N ARG A 40 -5.25 2.61 10.67
CA ARG A 40 -4.98 2.42 9.25
C ARG A 40 -3.52 2.18 8.98
N GLN A 41 -2.63 2.79 9.75
CA GLN A 41 -1.19 2.76 9.55
C GLN A 41 -0.46 2.11 10.72
N HIS A 42 0.24 1.01 10.47
CA HIS A 42 0.99 0.30 11.52
C HIS A 42 2.05 -0.63 10.91
N PRO A 43 3.10 -0.98 11.68
CA PRO A 43 4.11 -1.93 11.22
C PRO A 43 3.49 -3.32 11.05
N LEU A 44 3.92 -4.04 10.02
CA LEU A 44 3.64 -5.47 9.92
C LEU A 44 4.49 -6.23 10.95
N LYS A 45 4.06 -7.45 11.29
CA LYS A 45 4.69 -8.26 12.34
C LYS A 45 5.22 -9.58 11.77
N GLY A 46 6.12 -10.21 12.53
CA GLY A 46 6.72 -11.49 12.17
C GLY A 46 7.52 -11.41 10.86
N THR A 47 7.39 -12.42 10.01
CA THR A 47 8.10 -12.50 8.72
C THR A 47 7.66 -11.42 7.73
N LEU A 48 6.49 -10.82 7.91
CA LEU A 48 6.00 -9.73 7.08
C LEU A 48 6.48 -8.36 7.58
N GLY A 49 7.07 -8.27 8.77
CA GLY A 49 7.55 -7.00 9.33
C GLY A 49 8.75 -6.40 8.62
N THR A 50 9.36 -7.14 7.69
CA THR A 50 10.46 -6.66 6.85
C THR A 50 10.26 -7.05 5.39
N ALA A 51 10.87 -6.30 4.48
CA ALA A 51 10.89 -6.59 3.05
C ALA A 51 12.29 -6.38 2.48
N LYS A 52 12.73 -7.28 1.58
CA LYS A 52 13.99 -7.11 0.86
C LYS A 52 13.74 -6.29 -0.41
N VAL A 53 14.19 -5.04 -0.44
CA VAL A 53 14.02 -4.13 -1.57
C VAL A 53 15.33 -3.39 -1.84
N ALA A 54 15.69 -3.24 -3.12
CA ALA A 54 16.90 -2.51 -3.54
C ALA A 54 18.19 -2.95 -2.79
N GLY A 55 18.31 -4.26 -2.55
CA GLY A 55 19.47 -4.87 -1.89
C GLY A 55 19.46 -4.79 -0.36
N ALA A 56 18.51 -4.10 0.27
CA ALA A 56 18.42 -3.92 1.72
C ALA A 56 17.24 -4.68 2.31
N LEU A 57 17.35 -5.10 3.57
CA LEU A 57 16.24 -5.59 4.37
C LEU A 57 15.68 -4.40 5.17
N LEU A 58 14.46 -3.97 4.83
CA LEU A 58 13.85 -2.75 5.33
C LEU A 58 12.63 -3.08 6.20
N GLU A 59 12.33 -2.25 7.19
CA GLU A 59 11.09 -2.38 7.94
C GLU A 59 9.89 -2.16 7.02
N GLN A 60 8.83 -2.95 7.22
CA GLN A 60 7.65 -2.94 6.37
C GLN A 60 6.39 -2.60 7.18
N TRP A 61 5.62 -1.71 6.61
CA TRP A 61 4.43 -1.11 7.17
C TRP A 61 3.23 -1.34 6.25
N GLN A 62 2.04 -1.24 6.83
CA GLN A 62 0.78 -1.28 6.11
C GLN A 62 0.04 0.05 6.29
N TYR A 63 -0.66 0.48 5.23
CA TYR A 63 -1.68 1.51 5.26
C TYR A 63 -3.00 0.96 4.69
N GLU A 64 -4.11 1.09 5.41
CA GLU A 64 -5.44 0.78 4.93
C GLU A 64 -6.04 1.96 4.15
N VAL A 65 -6.08 1.80 2.83
CA VAL A 65 -6.65 2.77 1.88
C VAL A 65 -8.17 2.79 1.98
N SER A 66 -8.80 1.63 2.07
CA SER A 66 -10.24 1.46 2.27
C SER A 66 -10.51 0.13 2.98
N GLY A 67 -11.77 -0.16 3.33
CA GLY A 67 -12.13 -1.42 4.02
C GLY A 67 -11.71 -2.71 3.29
N GLY A 68 -11.28 -2.63 2.03
CA GLY A 68 -10.56 -3.70 1.33
C GLY A 68 -9.19 -3.30 0.81
N GLY A 69 -8.96 -2.04 0.43
CA GLY A 69 -7.73 -1.58 -0.19
C GLY A 69 -6.57 -1.40 0.78
N ARG A 70 -5.38 -1.91 0.43
CA ARG A 70 -4.17 -1.82 1.27
C ARG A 70 -2.93 -1.49 0.45
N ILE A 71 -2.03 -0.75 1.08
CA ILE A 71 -0.66 -0.52 0.63
C ILE A 71 0.26 -1.12 1.68
N TRP A 72 1.20 -1.96 1.26
CA TRP A 72 2.38 -2.26 2.05
C TRP A 72 3.54 -1.45 1.49
N TYR A 73 4.30 -0.86 2.39
CA TYR A 73 5.46 -0.06 2.03
C TYR A 73 6.62 -0.33 2.98
N ALA A 74 7.83 -0.22 2.45
CA ALA A 74 9.07 -0.34 3.21
C ALA A 74 9.80 1.01 3.26
N ILE A 75 10.45 1.29 4.39
CA ILE A 75 11.11 2.57 4.65
C ILE A 75 12.61 2.41 4.47
N ASP A 76 13.19 3.13 3.50
CA ASP A 76 14.63 3.23 3.26
C ASP A 76 15.08 4.63 3.70
N ASP A 77 15.46 4.78 4.97
CA ASP A 77 15.91 6.08 5.51
C ASP A 77 17.22 6.55 4.85
N GLU A 78 18.13 5.61 4.57
CA GLU A 78 19.42 5.88 3.95
C GLU A 78 19.24 6.56 2.59
N ARG A 79 18.36 5.99 1.75
CA ARG A 79 18.05 6.55 0.43
C ARG A 79 16.86 7.52 0.44
N ARG A 80 16.32 7.85 1.61
CA ARG A 80 15.11 8.68 1.80
C ARG A 80 13.98 8.29 0.86
N THR A 81 13.76 6.98 0.71
CA THR A 81 12.82 6.41 -0.24
C THR A 81 11.80 5.53 0.48
N LEU A 82 10.53 5.72 0.14
CA LEU A 82 9.46 4.81 0.52
C LEU A 82 9.16 3.88 -0.64
N TRP A 83 9.30 2.58 -0.43
CA TRP A 83 9.10 1.54 -1.42
C TRP A 83 7.73 0.91 -1.26
N ILE A 84 6.88 0.94 -2.28
CA ILE A 84 5.63 0.19 -2.30
C ILE A 84 5.98 -1.26 -2.64
N THR A 85 5.82 -2.16 -1.67
CA THR A 85 6.09 -3.60 -1.81
C THR A 85 4.86 -4.38 -2.23
N ARG A 86 3.67 -3.86 -1.89
CA ARG A 86 2.39 -4.38 -2.36
C ARG A 86 1.37 -3.26 -2.38
N ALA A 87 0.52 -3.24 -3.39
CA ALA A 87 -0.66 -2.38 -3.43
C ALA A 87 -1.80 -3.18 -4.03
N GLY A 88 -3.02 -2.92 -3.58
CA GLY A 88 -4.19 -3.51 -4.22
C GLY A 88 -5.47 -3.08 -3.53
N ALA A 89 -6.52 -2.89 -4.32
CA ALA A 89 -7.87 -2.93 -3.80
C ALA A 89 -8.11 -4.39 -3.39
N GLY A 90 -8.14 -4.69 -2.09
CA GLY A 90 -8.47 -6.04 -1.63
C GLY A 90 -9.77 -6.51 -2.28
N HIS A 91 -9.85 -7.83 -2.47
CA HIS A 91 -10.75 -8.57 -3.35
C HIS A 91 -11.78 -7.71 -4.10
N PRO A 92 -11.79 -7.72 -5.46
CA PRO A 92 -12.88 -7.11 -6.20
C PRO A 92 -14.18 -7.67 -5.62
N LYS A 93 -14.97 -6.79 -5.00
CA LYS A 93 -16.31 -7.13 -4.56
C LYS A 93 -17.02 -7.67 -5.80
N GLN A 94 -17.30 -8.97 -5.84
CA GLN A 94 -18.44 -9.48 -6.59
C GLN A 94 -19.68 -8.82 -5.98
N THR A 95 -20.10 -7.71 -6.56
CA THR A 95 -21.43 -7.10 -6.44
C THR A 95 -21.51 -6.25 -7.71
N GLU A 96 -22.39 -6.48 -8.67
CA GLU A 96 -23.66 -7.19 -8.73
C GLU A 96 -23.75 -7.85 -10.11
N THR A 97 -24.35 -9.04 -10.19
CA THR A 97 -24.93 -9.50 -11.45
C THR A 97 -25.94 -8.44 -11.88
N ARG A 98 -25.73 -7.80 -13.03
CA ARG A 98 -26.78 -7.10 -13.77
C ARG A 98 -27.90 -8.11 -14.04
N GLY A 99 -28.91 -8.14 -13.18
CA GLY A 99 -30.18 -8.81 -13.41
C GLY A 99 -31.27 -7.78 -13.63
N HIS A 100 -31.12 -6.97 -14.68
CA HIS A 100 -32.20 -6.12 -15.20
C HIS A 100 -32.49 -6.52 -16.65
N ARG A 101 -33.31 -7.56 -16.80
CA ARG A 101 -34.51 -7.64 -17.65
C ARG A 101 -34.93 -9.09 -17.81
#